data_AF-A0A8B3JM34-F1
#
_entry.id   AF-A0A8B3JM34-F1
#
_cell.length_a   1.000
_cell.length_b   1.000
_cell.length_c   1.000
_cell.angle_alpha   90.00
_cell.angle_beta   90.00
_cell.angle_gamma   90.00
#
_symmetry.space_group_name_H-M   'P 1'
#
loop_
_entity.id
_entity.type
_entity.pdbx_description
1 polymer ?
#
loop_
_entity_poly.entity_id
_entity_poly.type
_entity_poly.pdbx_seq_one_letter_code
_entity_poly.pdbx_strand_id
1 'polypeptide(L)' 'MMAVHNIDITVKTNAQTFQEVNEQLSRLKVVIGVLLAKLPPNERNKVIDDLKGFALYEEADLLAQFNPKES' A
#
# COMPACT_ATOMS: atom_id res chain seq x y z
N MET A 1 26.18 -3.61 -3.49
CA MET A 1 25.75 -3.74 -2.08
C MET A 1 24.38 -3.11 -1.96
N MET A 2 23.34 -3.85 -1.54
CA MET A 2 22.04 -3.23 -1.24
C MET A 2 22.18 -2.44 0.06
N ALA A 3 21.70 -1.19 0.05
CA ALA A 3 21.70 -0.35 1.24
C ALA A 3 20.73 -0.92 2.27
N VAL A 4 21.22 -1.14 3.49
CA VAL A 4 20.37 -1.47 4.64
C VAL A 4 19.71 -0.17 5.09
N HIS A 5 18.42 -0.03 4.79
CA HIS A 5 17.62 1.10 5.23
C HIS A 5 16.89 0.73 6.51
N ASN A 6 17.39 1.19 7.65
CA ASN A 6 16.64 1.14 8.90
C ASN A 6 15.61 2.26 8.88
N ILE A 7 14.32 1.88 8.89
CA ILE A 7 13.20 2.80 8.90
C ILE A 7 12.57 2.75 10.29
N ASP A 8 12.91 3.71 11.14
CA ASP A 8 12.28 3.90 12.46
C ASP A 8 11.14 4.92 12.34
N ILE A 9 9.89 4.43 12.40
CA ILE A 9 8.70 5.28 12.32
C ILE A 9 7.96 5.24 13.66
N THR A 10 7.79 6.40 14.28
CA THR A 10 6.86 6.59 15.40
C THR A 10 5.61 7.31 14.90
N VAL A 11 4.50 6.59 14.73
CA VAL A 11 3.20 7.18 14.39
C VAL A 11 2.45 7.50 15.68
N LYS A 12 2.08 8.76 15.87
CA LYS A 12 1.18 9.19 16.95
C LYS A 12 -0.19 9.47 16.36
N THR A 13 -1.23 8.88 16.93
CA THR A 13 -2.62 9.17 16.56
C THR A 13 -3.35 9.84 17.71
N ASN A 14 -4.19 10.82 17.40
CA ASN A 14 -5.13 11.42 18.35
C ASN A 14 -6.52 10.77 18.22
N ALA A 15 -6.63 9.64 17.53
CA ALA A 15 -7.88 8.93 17.36
C ALA A 15 -8.45 8.51 18.72
N GLN A 16 -9.67 8.93 19.00
CA GLN A 16 -10.39 8.64 20.23
C GLN A 16 -11.38 7.49 20.05
N THR A 17 -11.68 7.12 18.80
CA THR A 17 -12.63 6.06 18.47
C THR A 17 -12.05 5.06 17.48
N PHE A 18 -12.56 3.82 17.49
CA PHE A 18 -12.19 2.80 16.51
C PHE A 18 -12.54 3.21 15.08
N GLN A 19 -13.59 4.01 14.89
CA GLN A 19 -13.95 4.54 13.59
C GLN A 19 -12.84 5.45 13.04
N GLU A 20 -12.33 6.37 13.86
CA GLU A 20 -11.23 7.25 13.45
C GLU A 20 -9.94 6.48 13.13
N VAL A 21 -9.66 5.40 13.85
CA VAL A 21 -8.54 4.49 13.52
C VAL A 21 -8.76 3.85 12.14
N ASN A 22 -9.95 3.33 11.86
CA ASN A 22 -10.28 2.73 10.57
C ASN A 22 -10.19 3.74 9.41
N GLU A 23 -10.59 4.98 9.63
CA GLU A 23 -10.43 6.05 8.64
C GLU A 23 -8.95 6.35 8.36
N GLN A 24 -8.12 6.40 9.40
CA GLN A 24 -6.67 6.62 9.22
C GLN A 24 -6.00 5.46 8.49
N LEU A 25 -6.34 4.21 8.83
CA LEU A 25 -5.85 3.02 8.12
C LEU A 25 -6.30 3.03 6.66
N SER A 26 -7.54 3.42 6.39
CA SER A 26 -8.06 3.54 5.02
C SER A 26 -7.27 4.57 4.21
N ARG A 27 -7.00 5.75 4.79
CA ARG A 27 -6.18 6.78 4.15
C ARG A 27 -4.75 6.28 3.87
N LEU A 28 -4.15 5.51 4.78
CA LEU A 28 -2.83 4.93 4.57
C LEU A 28 -2.82 3.95 3.40
N LYS A 29 -3.83 3.06 3.29
CA LYS A 29 -3.99 2.15 2.14
C LYS A 29 -4.06 2.91 0.81
N VAL A 30 -4.80 4.03 0.77
CA VAL A 30 -4.88 4.90 -0.41
C VAL A 30 -3.52 5.52 -0.77
N VAL A 31 -2.76 6.02 0.23
CA VAL A 31 -1.42 6.57 -0.01
C VAL A 31 -0.48 5.51 -0.59
N ILE A 32 -0.52 4.27 -0.07
CA ILE A 32 0.25 3.15 -0.61
C ILE A 32 -0.13 2.88 -2.07
N GLY A 33 -1.44 2.85 -2.39
CA GLY A 33 -1.92 2.70 -3.77
C GLY A 33 -1.42 3.80 -4.71
N VAL A 34 -1.41 5.06 -4.27
CA VAL A 34 -0.86 6.19 -5.05
C VAL A 34 0.64 6.07 -5.26
N LEU A 35 1.40 5.60 -4.25
CA LEU A 35 2.84 5.36 -4.40
C LEU A 35 3.09 4.20 -5.37
N LEU A 36 2.32 3.13 -5.27
CA LEU A 36 2.37 1.98 -6.16
C LEU A 36 2.11 2.38 -7.63
N ALA A 37 1.16 3.28 -7.88
CA ALA A 37 0.84 3.77 -9.22
C ALA A 37 2.02 4.50 -9.91
N LYS A 38 2.99 5.00 -9.12
CA LYS A 38 4.21 5.66 -9.64
C LYS A 38 5.29 4.68 -10.08
N LEU A 39 5.18 3.40 -9.69
CA LEU A 39 6.15 2.38 -10.10
C LEU A 39 5.99 2.01 -11.59
N PRO A 40 7.07 1.58 -12.25
CA PRO A 40 6.98 0.97 -13.57
C PRO A 40 6.00 -0.21 -13.59
N PRO A 41 5.30 -0.48 -14.72
CA PRO A 41 4.27 -1.52 -14.78
C PRO A 41 4.72 -2.89 -14.28
N ASN A 42 5.94 -3.33 -14.62
CA ASN A 42 6.47 -4.62 -14.22
C ASN A 42 6.71 -4.71 -12.71
N GLU A 43 7.27 -3.66 -12.10
CA GLU A 43 7.53 -3.61 -10.66
C GLU A 43 6.22 -3.54 -9.87
N ARG A 44 5.25 -2.78 -10.37
CA ARG A 44 3.92 -2.69 -9.81
C ARG A 44 3.21 -4.04 -9.80
N ASN A 45 3.20 -4.74 -10.94
CA ASN A 45 2.57 -6.06 -11.06
C ASN A 45 3.23 -7.08 -10.11
N LYS A 46 4.56 -7.01 -9.95
CA LYS A 46 5.27 -7.85 -9.00
C LYS A 46 4.79 -7.65 -7.57
N VAL A 47 4.57 -6.41 -7.12
CA VAL A 47 4.01 -6.15 -5.78
C VAL A 47 2.63 -6.78 -5.60
N ILE A 48 1.77 -6.70 -6.62
CA ILE A 48 0.43 -7.31 -6.58
C ILE A 48 0.53 -8.85 -6.53
N ASP A 49 1.42 -9.44 -7.31
CA ASP A 49 1.60 -10.89 -7.34
C ASP A 49 2.23 -11.41 -6.05
N ASP A 50 3.18 -10.68 -5.46
CA ASP A 50 3.75 -10.99 -4.15
C ASP A 50 2.66 -11.03 -3.07
N LEU A 51 1.73 -10.05 -3.06
CA LEU A 51 0.59 -10.04 -2.13
C LEU A 51 -0.31 -11.26 -2.28
N LYS A 52 -0.60 -11.68 -3.51
CA LYS A 52 -1.34 -12.93 -3.78
C LYS A 52 -0.58 -14.15 -3.27
N GLY A 53 0.75 -14.16 -3.42
CA GLY A 53 1.63 -15.22 -2.90
C GLY A 53 1.56 -15.37 -1.37
N PHE A 54 1.28 -14.29 -0.65
CA PHE A 54 1.03 -14.30 0.81
C PHE A 54 -0.44 -14.52 1.19
N ALA A 55 -1.32 -14.86 0.22
CA ALA A 55 -2.76 -14.96 0.40
C ALA A 55 -3.47 -13.67 0.87
N LEU A 56 -2.88 -12.50 0.60
CA LEU A 56 -3.45 -11.18 0.85
C LEU A 56 -4.26 -10.70 -0.38
N TYR A 57 -5.28 -11.47 -0.74
CA TYR A 57 -6.03 -11.26 -1.98
C TYR A 57 -6.82 -9.96 -1.99
N GLU A 58 -7.41 -9.56 -0.86
CA GLU A 58 -8.18 -8.31 -0.76
C GLU A 58 -7.29 -7.08 -0.95
N GLU A 59 -6.09 -7.07 -0.36
CA GLU A 59 -5.10 -6.02 -0.57
C GLU A 59 -4.60 -5.99 -2.01
N ALA A 60 -4.35 -7.15 -2.62
CA ALA A 60 -3.95 -7.25 -4.01
C ALA A 60 -5.01 -6.64 -4.94
N ASP A 61 -6.28 -6.99 -4.73
CA ASP A 61 -7.41 -6.47 -5.50
C ASP A 61 -7.61 -4.96 -5.28
N LEU A 62 -7.45 -4.48 -4.05
CA LEU A 62 -7.51 -3.05 -3.75
C LEU A 62 -6.41 -2.28 -4.48
N LEU A 63 -5.16 -2.74 -4.37
CA LEU A 63 -4.01 -2.04 -4.94
C LEU A 63 -3.99 -2.11 -6.47
N ALA A 64 -4.51 -3.17 -7.08
CA ALA A 64 -4.64 -3.28 -8.53
C ALA A 64 -5.55 -2.20 -9.14
N GLN A 65 -6.51 -1.64 -8.37
CA GLN A 65 -7.38 -0.55 -8.82
C GLN A 65 -6.62 0.77 -9.05
N PHE A 66 -5.43 0.91 -8.46
CA PHE A 66 -4.57 2.09 -8.66
C PHE A 66 -3.69 1.97 -9.91
N ASN A 67 -3.74 0.85 -10.64
CA ASN A 67 -3.05 0.73 -11.91
C ASN A 67 -3.59 1.76 -12.91
N PRO A 68 -2.74 2.61 -13.50
CA PRO A 68 -3.18 3.50 -14.58
C PRO A 68 -3.80 2.67 -15.70
N LYS A 69 -5.01 3.02 -16.11
CA LYS A 69 -5.63 2.45 -17.31
C LYS A 69 -4.97 3.09 -18.52
N GLU A 70 -4.61 2.28 -19.51
CA GLU A 70 -4.19 2.82 -20.81
C GLU A 70 -5.34 3.66 -21.38
N SER A 71 -5.02 4.88 -21.79
CA SER A 71 -5.95 5.85 -22.38
C SER A 71 -6.01 5.69 -23.89
#